data_AF-A0AAN4YL01-F1
#
_entry.id   AF-A0AAN4YL01-F1
#
_cell.length_a   1.000
_cell.length_b   1.000
_cell.length_c   1.000
_cell.angle_alpha   90.00
_cell.angle_beta   90.00
_cell.angle_gamma   90.00
#
_symmetry.space_group_name_H-M   'P 1'
#
loop_
_entity.id
_entity.type
_entity.pdbx_description
1 polymer ?
#
loop_
_entity_poly.entity_id
_entity_poly.type
_entity_poly.pdbx_seq_one_letter_code
_entity_poly.pdbx_strand_id
1 'polypeptide(L)'
;MNAWNPLLANETFQAQSIGFLTRADHDRISINRGPVAFAIRELAEKKGVDPYSLSTMQKARDIVASNPTTGEHREPFPRPMFGYILMAMSELGDESKLAGLLNHVDRFFQPTWQNGGLYYPVNAEQYDKDGNWTEVEPFTGNGAVGYARLTVLGGQRKMWEEPWSAEQVSRAPHISGIDLGSGVDFLRGCWDESHQAMVVTMRTWDQTEKL
;
A
#
# COMPACT_ATOMS: atom_id res chain seq x y z
N MET A 1 0.27 -2.49 -17.47
CA MET A 1 0.97 -1.47 -18.27
C MET A 1 2.44 -1.34 -17.90
N ASN A 2 2.82 -1.29 -16.62
CA ASN A 2 4.22 -1.11 -16.20
C ASN A 2 5.22 -2.08 -16.86
N ALA A 3 4.88 -3.37 -16.94
CA ALA A 3 5.73 -4.37 -17.59
C ALA A 3 6.00 -4.07 -19.09
N TRP A 4 4.99 -3.58 -19.82
CA TRP A 4 5.08 -3.32 -21.26
C TRP A 4 5.61 -1.93 -21.61
N ASN A 5 5.14 -0.88 -20.92
CA ASN A 5 5.54 0.50 -21.14
C ASN A 5 5.70 1.23 -19.78
N PRO A 6 6.89 1.12 -19.14
CA PRO A 6 7.13 1.66 -17.80
C PRO A 6 7.16 3.19 -17.80
N LEU A 7 7.58 3.82 -18.90
CA LEU A 7 7.61 5.28 -19.04
C LEU A 7 6.19 5.85 -18.95
N LEU A 8 5.29 5.37 -19.81
CA LEU A 8 3.90 5.81 -19.81
C LEU A 8 3.20 5.50 -18.47
N ALA A 9 3.48 4.33 -17.90
CA ALA A 9 2.90 3.94 -16.61
C ALA A 9 3.37 4.87 -15.48
N ASN A 10 4.66 5.22 -15.43
CA ASN A 10 5.21 6.13 -14.44
C ASN A 10 4.63 7.54 -14.61
N GLU A 11 4.68 8.10 -15.83
CA GLU A 11 4.13 9.43 -16.13
C GLU A 11 2.66 9.54 -15.72
N THR A 12 1.86 8.54 -16.11
CA THR A 12 0.43 8.49 -15.80
C THR A 12 0.21 8.40 -14.29
N PHE A 13 0.96 7.56 -13.58
CA PHE A 13 0.83 7.40 -12.13
C PHE A 13 1.21 8.68 -11.39
N GLN A 14 2.32 9.33 -11.75
CA GLN A 14 2.73 10.59 -11.14
C GLN A 14 1.69 11.68 -11.36
N ALA A 15 1.18 11.83 -12.59
CA ALA A 15 0.12 12.79 -12.89
C ALA A 15 -1.19 12.51 -12.11
N GLN A 16 -1.57 11.24 -11.99
CA GLN A 16 -2.76 10.83 -11.23
C GLN A 16 -2.58 11.05 -9.72
N SER A 17 -1.37 10.86 -9.18
CA SER A 17 -1.09 11.00 -7.75
C SER A 17 -1.34 12.42 -7.21
N ILE A 18 -1.19 13.44 -8.07
CA ILE A 18 -1.43 14.84 -7.70
C ILE A 18 -2.89 15.01 -7.26
N GLY A 19 -3.07 15.55 -6.06
CA GLY A 19 -4.38 15.75 -5.43
C GLY A 19 -4.93 14.51 -4.73
N PHE A 20 -4.63 13.30 -5.22
CA PHE A 20 -5.09 12.07 -4.60
C PHE A 20 -4.25 11.63 -3.42
N LEU A 21 -2.95 11.98 -3.39
CA LEU A 21 -2.07 11.67 -2.27
C LEU A 21 -1.76 12.91 -1.45
N THR A 22 -1.70 12.75 -0.13
CA THR A 22 -1.30 13.82 0.79
C THR A 22 -0.39 13.27 1.87
N ARG A 23 0.68 14.01 2.20
CA ARG A 23 1.49 13.79 3.41
C ARG A 23 0.65 14.19 4.62
N ALA A 24 -0.04 13.23 5.20
CA ALA A 24 -1.02 13.45 6.25
C ALA A 24 -0.39 13.53 7.65
N ASP A 25 0.80 12.94 7.80
CA ASP A 25 1.63 12.93 9.00
C ASP A 25 3.10 12.81 8.57
N HIS A 26 4.04 12.81 9.53
CA HIS A 26 5.47 12.66 9.31
C HIS A 26 5.85 11.37 8.56
N ASP A 27 5.09 10.29 8.73
CA ASP A 27 5.35 8.96 8.19
C ASP A 27 4.14 8.37 7.45
N ARG A 28 3.10 9.16 7.16
CA ARG A 28 1.84 8.65 6.60
C ARG A 28 1.40 9.39 5.34
N ILE A 29 0.99 8.62 4.33
CA ILE A 29 0.29 9.11 3.15
C ILE A 29 -1.20 8.79 3.30
N SER A 30 -2.06 9.80 3.11
CA SER A 30 -3.50 9.64 3.00
C SER A 30 -3.94 9.67 1.54
N ILE A 31 -5.00 8.93 1.23
CA ILE A 31 -5.68 8.96 -0.06
C ILE A 31 -6.93 9.85 0.05
N ASN A 32 -7.08 10.80 -0.86
CA ASN A 32 -8.20 11.72 -0.91
C ASN A 32 -9.34 11.19 -1.79
N ARG A 33 -10.58 11.43 -1.36
CA ARG A 33 -11.76 11.25 -2.21
C ARG A 33 -11.73 12.19 -3.41
N GLY A 34 -12.35 11.78 -4.52
CA GLY A 34 -12.38 12.53 -5.78
C GLY A 34 -12.65 14.03 -5.62
N PRO A 35 -13.74 14.46 -4.96
CA PRO A 35 -14.03 15.89 -4.79
C PRO A 35 -12.91 16.68 -4.09
N VAL A 36 -12.26 16.08 -3.07
CA VAL A 36 -11.14 16.72 -2.36
C VAL A 36 -9.91 16.76 -3.25
N ALA A 37 -9.62 15.68 -3.99
CA ALA A 37 -8.50 15.65 -4.93
C ALA A 37 -8.62 16.70 -6.04
N PHE A 38 -9.81 16.89 -6.60
CA PHE A 38 -10.06 17.93 -7.61
C PHE A 38 -9.92 19.34 -7.02
N ALA A 39 -10.45 19.59 -5.81
CA ALA A 39 -10.26 20.87 -5.14
C ALA A 39 -8.77 21.15 -4.82
N ILE A 40 -7.98 20.13 -4.46
CA ILE A 40 -6.53 20.26 -4.27
C ILE A 40 -5.85 20.67 -5.58
N ARG A 41 -6.20 20.02 -6.70
CA ARG A 41 -5.64 20.35 -8.03
C ARG A 41 -5.94 21.80 -8.41
N GLU A 42 -7.18 22.22 -8.22
CA GLU A 42 -7.60 23.61 -8.50
C GLU A 42 -6.85 24.62 -7.62
N LEU A 43 -6.68 24.32 -6.32
CA LEU A 43 -5.91 25.17 -5.41
C LEU A 43 -4.45 25.27 -5.85
N ALA A 44 -3.82 24.15 -6.19
CA ALA A 44 -2.44 24.13 -6.65
C ALA A 44 -2.25 24.93 -7.94
N GLU A 45 -3.16 24.78 -8.92
CA GLU A 45 -3.14 25.51 -10.18
C GLU A 45 -3.34 27.02 -9.98
N LYS A 46 -4.37 27.42 -9.23
CA LYS A 46 -4.75 28.84 -9.10
C LYS A 46 -3.88 29.61 -8.10
N LYS A 47 -3.38 28.94 -7.06
CA LYS A 47 -2.70 29.59 -5.93
C LYS A 47 -1.24 29.17 -5.77
N GLY A 48 -0.74 28.25 -6.58
CA GLY A 48 0.64 27.77 -6.50
C GLY A 48 0.98 27.06 -5.18
N VAL A 49 -0.02 26.52 -4.48
CA VAL A 49 0.20 25.79 -3.22
C VAL A 49 0.66 24.36 -3.48
N ASP A 50 1.40 23.78 -2.54
CA ASP A 50 1.85 22.39 -2.60
C ASP A 50 0.65 21.42 -2.55
N PRO A 51 0.39 20.64 -3.61
CA PRO A 51 -0.77 19.73 -3.69
C PRO A 51 -0.66 18.52 -2.75
N TYR A 52 0.51 18.24 -2.19
CA TYR A 52 0.71 17.09 -1.29
C TYR A 52 0.70 17.49 0.18
N SER A 53 0.55 18.79 0.50
CA SER A 53 0.60 19.27 1.88
C SER A 53 -0.71 19.03 2.64
N LEU A 54 -0.59 18.74 3.93
CA LEU A 54 -1.72 18.63 4.85
C LEU A 54 -2.59 19.91 4.84
N SER A 55 -1.96 21.08 4.78
CA SER A 55 -2.65 22.37 4.77
C SER A 55 -3.51 22.58 3.53
N THR A 56 -3.06 22.11 2.37
CA THR A 56 -3.82 22.17 1.12
C THR A 56 -5.00 21.21 1.18
N MET A 57 -4.80 20.00 1.70
CA MET A 57 -5.87 19.02 1.90
C MET A 57 -6.95 19.55 2.86
N GLN A 58 -6.58 20.19 3.96
CA GLN A 58 -7.53 20.79 4.91
C GLN A 58 -8.39 21.86 4.24
N LYS A 59 -7.76 22.82 3.53
CA LYS A 59 -8.48 23.84 2.76
C LYS A 59 -9.42 23.24 1.71
N ALA A 60 -8.98 22.19 1.02
CA ALA A 60 -9.80 21.50 0.04
C ALA A 60 -11.01 20.81 0.68
N ARG A 61 -10.84 20.21 1.87
CA ARG A 61 -11.94 19.63 2.64
C ARG A 61 -12.96 20.70 3.06
N ASP A 62 -12.50 21.86 3.50
CA ASP A 62 -13.38 22.98 3.88
C ASP A 62 -14.20 23.50 2.68
N ILE A 63 -13.55 23.63 1.51
CA ILE A 63 -14.23 24.02 0.26
C ILE A 63 -15.31 23.00 -0.12
N VAL A 64 -14.98 21.71 -0.09
CA VAL A 64 -15.93 20.63 -0.43
C VAL A 64 -17.07 20.55 0.58
N ALA A 65 -16.79 20.75 1.87
CA ALA A 65 -17.82 20.77 2.91
C ALA A 65 -18.78 21.97 2.76
N SER A 66 -18.28 23.11 2.27
CA SER A 66 -19.07 24.33 2.07
C SER A 66 -19.95 24.31 0.82
N ASN A 67 -19.63 23.45 -0.16
CA ASN A 67 -20.39 23.28 -1.40
C ASN A 67 -20.78 21.80 -1.59
N PRO A 68 -21.83 21.32 -0.90
CA PRO A 68 -22.38 19.99 -1.11
C PRO A 68 -23.16 19.94 -2.43
N THR A 69 -22.50 20.12 -3.58
CA THR A 69 -23.12 19.83 -4.86
C THR A 69 -23.21 18.31 -5.05
N THR A 70 -24.45 17.85 -4.94
CA THR A 70 -25.03 16.60 -5.47
C THR A 70 -24.30 15.30 -5.14
N GLY A 71 -24.80 14.69 -4.08
CA GLY A 71 -25.16 13.28 -4.10
C GLY A 71 -24.01 12.32 -3.87
N GLU A 72 -24.29 11.34 -3.04
CA GLU A 72 -23.59 10.06 -3.01
C GLU A 72 -23.55 9.49 -4.44
N HIS A 73 -22.58 9.89 -5.26
CA HIS A 73 -22.14 9.10 -6.39
C HIS A 73 -21.44 7.88 -5.79
N ARG A 74 -22.26 6.96 -5.28
CA ARG A 74 -21.84 5.61 -4.96
C ARG A 74 -21.44 5.03 -6.32
N GLU A 75 -20.14 4.87 -6.55
CA GLU A 75 -19.70 4.23 -7.78
C GLU A 75 -20.47 2.91 -7.92
N PRO A 76 -21.09 2.62 -9.08
CA PRO A 76 -21.96 1.45 -9.25
C PRO A 76 -21.23 0.14 -8.96
N PHE A 77 -19.90 0.18 -8.94
CA PHE A 77 -19.04 -0.85 -8.39
C PHE A 77 -18.02 -0.17 -7.48
N PRO A 78 -17.96 -0.49 -6.17
CA PRO A 78 -16.83 -0.09 -5.35
C PRO A 78 -15.60 -0.80 -5.93
N ARG A 79 -14.85 -0.11 -6.77
CA ARG A 79 -13.56 -0.61 -7.23
C ARG A 79 -12.67 -0.69 -6.00
N PRO A 80 -11.84 -1.74 -5.85
CA PRO A 80 -10.92 -1.86 -4.73
C PRO A 80 -9.77 -0.86 -4.87
N MET A 81 -10.11 0.42 -4.76
CA MET A 81 -9.29 1.54 -5.19
C MET A 81 -8.03 1.64 -4.33
N PHE A 82 -8.17 1.49 -3.02
CA PHE A 82 -7.01 1.49 -2.13
C PHE A 82 -6.03 0.38 -2.49
N GLY A 83 -6.51 -0.85 -2.65
CA GLY A 83 -5.68 -1.99 -3.06
C GLY A 83 -4.94 -1.75 -4.37
N TYR A 84 -5.62 -1.24 -5.41
CA TYR A 84 -4.97 -0.91 -6.67
C TYR A 84 -3.95 0.21 -6.56
N ILE A 85 -4.24 1.28 -5.79
CA ILE A 85 -3.30 2.37 -5.55
C ILE A 85 -2.07 1.85 -4.81
N LEU A 86 -2.26 0.99 -3.82
CA LEU A 86 -1.18 0.41 -3.02
C LEU A 86 -0.28 -0.50 -3.89
N MET A 87 -0.86 -1.37 -4.72
CA MET A 87 -0.10 -2.19 -5.68
C MET A 87 0.62 -1.34 -6.74
N ALA A 88 -0.04 -0.29 -7.24
CA ALA A 88 0.60 0.63 -8.18
C ALA A 88 1.76 1.38 -7.52
N MET A 89 1.62 1.78 -6.24
CA MET A 89 2.68 2.42 -5.48
C MET A 89 3.89 1.50 -5.29
N SER A 90 3.69 0.20 -5.04
CA SER A 90 4.82 -0.73 -4.91
C SER A 90 5.55 -0.99 -6.24
N GLU A 91 4.86 -0.83 -7.36
CA GLU A 91 5.42 -1.05 -8.71
C GLU A 91 6.06 0.20 -9.33
N LEU A 92 5.49 1.38 -9.06
CA LEU A 92 5.76 2.64 -9.78
C LEU A 92 6.17 3.81 -8.87
N GLY A 93 5.87 3.70 -7.58
CA GLY A 93 6.07 4.76 -6.59
C GLY A 93 7.50 4.84 -6.09
N ASP A 94 7.74 5.81 -5.20
CA ASP A 94 8.95 5.82 -4.40
C ASP A 94 8.73 5.10 -3.07
N GLU A 95 9.84 4.65 -2.49
CA GLU A 95 9.86 3.86 -1.26
C GLU A 95 9.24 4.60 -0.06
N SER A 96 9.43 5.92 0.02
CA SER A 96 8.88 6.74 1.11
C SER A 96 7.35 6.84 1.06
N LYS A 97 6.77 6.97 -0.14
CA LYS A 97 5.32 7.02 -0.34
C LYS A 97 4.69 5.64 -0.12
N LEU A 98 5.35 4.57 -0.56
CA LEU A 98 4.92 3.20 -0.28
C LEU A 98 4.90 2.94 1.23
N ALA A 99 6.01 3.24 1.92
CA ALA A 99 6.09 3.13 3.37
C ALA A 99 4.99 3.93 4.06
N GLY A 100 4.73 5.16 3.60
CA GLY A 100 3.67 5.99 4.15
C GLY A 100 2.25 5.46 3.93
N LEU A 101 1.98 4.76 2.81
CA LEU A 101 0.71 4.07 2.61
C LEU A 101 0.60 2.80 3.45
N LEU A 102 1.68 2.03 3.61
CA LEU A 102 1.70 0.86 4.48
C LEU A 102 1.51 1.25 5.95
N ASN A 103 2.09 2.38 6.39
CA ASN A 103 1.82 2.95 7.71
C ASN A 103 0.36 3.37 7.88
N HIS A 104 -0.30 3.83 6.82
CA HIS A 104 -1.74 4.08 6.83
C HIS A 104 -2.52 2.78 7.03
N VAL A 105 -2.19 1.73 6.26
CA VAL A 105 -2.78 0.39 6.40
C VAL A 105 -2.64 -0.12 7.83
N ASP A 106 -1.45 -0.07 8.41
CA ASP A 106 -1.19 -0.60 9.76
C ASP A 106 -1.95 0.16 10.85
N ARG A 107 -2.24 1.45 10.65
CA ARG A 107 -3.00 2.26 11.61
C ARG A 107 -4.51 2.12 11.48
N PHE A 108 -5.03 1.99 10.25
CA PHE A 108 -6.47 2.16 9.98
C PHE A 108 -7.18 0.86 9.57
N PHE A 109 -6.46 -0.17 9.12
CA PHE A 109 -7.08 -1.40 8.59
C PHE A 109 -7.19 -2.53 9.63
N GLN A 110 -6.90 -2.23 10.90
CA GLN A 110 -6.99 -3.17 12.02
C GLN A 110 -6.25 -4.50 11.75
N PRO A 111 -4.94 -4.46 11.42
CA PRO A 111 -4.15 -5.68 11.19
C PRO A 111 -4.33 -6.65 12.36
N THR A 112 -4.85 -7.83 12.07
CA THR A 112 -5.21 -8.82 13.09
C THR A 112 -4.45 -10.11 12.85
N TRP A 113 -3.89 -10.66 13.92
CA TRP A 113 -3.27 -11.98 13.88
C TRP A 113 -4.27 -13.02 14.39
N GLN A 114 -4.52 -14.05 13.59
CA GLN A 114 -5.34 -15.19 13.98
C GLN A 114 -4.69 -16.48 13.49
N ASN A 115 -4.45 -17.41 14.42
CA ASN A 115 -3.80 -18.70 14.14
C ASN A 115 -2.49 -18.53 13.35
N GLY A 116 -1.71 -17.51 13.71
CA GLY A 116 -0.46 -17.15 13.06
C GLY A 116 -0.54 -16.43 11.71
N GLY A 117 -1.72 -16.34 11.10
CA GLY A 117 -1.93 -15.54 9.91
C GLY A 117 -2.18 -14.06 10.23
N LEU A 118 -1.46 -13.16 9.56
CA LEU A 118 -1.82 -11.74 9.52
C LEU A 118 -2.92 -11.55 8.48
N TYR A 119 -4.04 -10.97 8.88
CA TYR A 119 -5.11 -10.57 7.96
C TYR A 119 -5.65 -9.19 8.33
N TYR A 120 -6.37 -8.58 7.39
CA TYR A 120 -7.05 -7.30 7.57
C TYR A 120 -8.56 -7.56 7.54
N PRO A 121 -9.29 -7.39 8.66
CA PRO A 121 -10.72 -7.63 8.72
C PRO A 121 -11.49 -6.79 7.70
N VAL A 122 -12.55 -7.35 7.13
CA VAL A 122 -13.41 -6.61 6.20
C VAL A 122 -14.07 -5.43 6.92
N ASN A 123 -13.96 -4.24 6.31
CA ASN A 123 -14.62 -3.03 6.76
C ASN A 123 -15.31 -2.35 5.57
N ALA A 124 -16.63 -2.14 5.68
CA ALA A 124 -17.43 -1.50 4.64
C ALA A 124 -17.46 0.03 4.73
N GLU A 125 -17.01 0.61 5.84
CA GLU A 125 -16.94 2.06 5.99
C GLU A 125 -15.73 2.59 5.21
N GLN A 126 -15.97 3.43 4.21
CA GLN A 126 -14.88 3.88 3.36
C GLN A 126 -13.94 4.88 4.05
N TYR A 127 -14.51 5.76 4.87
CA TYR A 127 -13.77 6.75 5.63
C TYR A 127 -14.25 6.82 7.07
N ASP A 128 -13.33 7.07 8.00
CA ASP A 128 -13.69 7.46 9.37
C ASP A 128 -14.18 8.91 9.45
N LYS A 129 -14.59 9.32 10.65
CA LYS A 129 -15.03 10.69 10.97
C LYS A 129 -13.99 11.78 10.67
N ASP A 130 -12.71 11.42 10.65
CA ASP A 130 -11.58 12.33 10.40
C ASP A 130 -11.16 12.32 8.92
N GLY A 131 -11.89 11.57 8.08
CA GLY A 131 -11.69 11.43 6.65
C GLY A 131 -10.49 10.57 6.27
N ASN A 132 -10.02 9.68 7.15
CA ASN A 132 -9.01 8.67 6.80
C ASN A 132 -9.70 7.49 6.12
N TRP A 133 -9.08 6.95 5.07
CA TRP A 133 -9.59 5.75 4.41
C TRP A 133 -9.54 4.56 5.37
N THR A 134 -10.67 3.89 5.61
CA THR A 134 -10.78 2.73 6.49
C THR A 134 -11.38 1.50 5.80
N GLU A 135 -11.84 1.63 4.55
CA GLU A 135 -12.41 0.51 3.80
C GLU A 135 -11.39 -0.61 3.65
N VAL A 136 -11.81 -1.83 3.97
CA VAL A 136 -11.08 -3.04 3.65
C VAL A 136 -12.06 -4.00 3.01
N GLU A 137 -12.00 -4.11 1.69
CA GLU A 137 -12.70 -5.17 0.96
C GLU A 137 -11.76 -6.38 0.76
N PRO A 138 -12.30 -7.58 0.44
CA PRO A 138 -11.53 -8.82 0.41
C PRO A 138 -10.25 -8.78 -0.43
N PHE A 139 -10.24 -8.11 -1.59
CA PHE A 139 -9.05 -8.01 -2.43
C PHE A 139 -7.94 -7.18 -1.77
N THR A 140 -8.29 -6.05 -1.15
CA THR A 140 -7.36 -5.15 -0.48
C THR A 140 -6.69 -5.87 0.68
N GLY A 141 -7.49 -6.50 1.55
CA GLY A 141 -7.00 -7.20 2.73
C GLY A 141 -6.22 -8.48 2.42
N ASN A 142 -6.71 -9.32 1.50
CA ASN A 142 -6.10 -10.64 1.25
C ASN A 142 -4.99 -10.63 0.19
N GLY A 143 -5.04 -9.69 -0.76
CA GLY A 143 -4.14 -9.69 -1.92
C GLY A 143 -3.26 -8.45 -1.98
N ALA A 144 -3.88 -7.26 -2.03
CA ALA A 144 -3.16 -6.04 -2.39
C ALA A 144 -2.13 -5.61 -1.34
N VAL A 145 -2.44 -5.74 -0.05
CA VAL A 145 -1.48 -5.41 1.01
C VAL A 145 -0.28 -6.36 0.99
N GLY A 146 -0.53 -7.67 0.88
CA GLY A 146 0.54 -8.67 0.77
C GLY A 146 1.41 -8.42 -0.46
N TYR A 147 0.77 -8.16 -1.61
CA TYR A 147 1.45 -7.81 -2.85
C TYR A 147 2.38 -6.62 -2.65
N ALA A 148 1.89 -5.52 -2.07
CA ALA A 148 2.67 -4.29 -1.95
C ALA A 148 3.81 -4.39 -0.93
N ARG A 149 3.69 -5.25 0.08
CA ARG A 149 4.78 -5.54 1.04
C ARG A 149 5.88 -6.40 0.44
N LEU A 150 5.54 -7.29 -0.50
CA LEU A 150 6.48 -8.24 -1.10
C LEU A 150 7.06 -7.78 -2.43
N THR A 151 6.35 -6.88 -3.11
CA THR A 151 6.74 -6.37 -4.42
C THR A 151 7.89 -5.37 -4.28
N VAL A 152 8.79 -5.40 -5.26
CA VAL A 152 9.88 -4.42 -5.42
C VAL A 152 9.54 -3.45 -6.56
N LEU A 153 10.21 -2.30 -6.59
CA LEU A 153 10.07 -1.35 -7.70
C LEU A 153 10.29 -2.05 -9.05
N GLY A 154 9.31 -1.92 -9.94
CA GLY A 154 9.29 -2.57 -11.25
C GLY A 154 9.19 -4.11 -11.20
N GLY A 155 8.68 -4.68 -10.11
CA GLY A 155 8.66 -6.13 -9.86
C GLY A 155 8.08 -6.95 -11.02
N GLN A 156 6.92 -6.55 -11.55
CA GLN A 156 6.33 -7.23 -12.72
C GLN A 156 7.23 -7.21 -13.96
N ARG A 157 7.91 -6.08 -14.20
CA ARG A 157 8.81 -5.95 -15.34
C ARG A 157 10.07 -6.80 -15.15
N LYS A 158 10.64 -6.78 -13.95
CA LYS A 158 11.81 -7.62 -13.60
C LYS A 158 11.51 -9.09 -13.78
N MET A 159 10.34 -9.57 -13.34
CA MET A 159 9.94 -10.96 -13.57
C MET A 159 9.89 -11.34 -15.06
N TRP A 160 9.60 -10.38 -15.94
CA TRP A 160 9.54 -10.59 -17.39
C TRP A 160 10.92 -10.48 -18.07
N GLU A 161 11.70 -9.46 -17.73
CA GLU A 161 12.99 -9.18 -18.38
C GLU A 161 14.14 -10.01 -17.79
N GLU A 162 14.04 -10.36 -16.51
CA GLU A 162 15.06 -11.05 -15.72
C GLU A 162 14.42 -12.23 -14.96
N PRO A 163 13.81 -13.21 -15.65
CA PRO A 163 13.23 -14.37 -14.98
C PRO A 163 14.33 -15.15 -14.26
N TRP A 164 13.99 -15.69 -13.08
CA TRP A 164 14.93 -16.52 -12.34
C TRP A 164 15.35 -17.75 -13.15
N SER A 165 16.65 -17.99 -13.23
CA SER A 165 17.22 -19.21 -13.80
C SER A 165 17.21 -20.34 -12.79
N ALA A 166 17.18 -21.58 -13.28
CA ALA A 166 17.29 -22.76 -12.41
C ALA A 166 18.59 -22.73 -11.57
N GLU A 167 19.69 -22.24 -12.14
CA GLU A 167 20.96 -22.09 -11.43
C GLU A 167 20.86 -21.06 -10.29
N GLN A 168 20.23 -19.90 -10.54
CA GLN A 168 19.99 -18.89 -9.51
C GLN A 168 19.16 -19.46 -8.36
N VAL A 169 18.04 -20.12 -8.66
CA VAL A 169 17.15 -20.70 -7.65
C VAL A 169 17.87 -21.79 -6.83
N SER A 170 18.64 -22.66 -7.48
CA SER A 170 19.36 -23.74 -6.78
C SER A 170 20.47 -23.24 -5.83
N ARG A 171 21.02 -22.05 -6.08
CA ARG A 171 22.03 -21.43 -5.22
C ARG A 171 21.45 -20.47 -4.19
N ALA A 172 20.19 -20.08 -4.33
CA ALA A 172 19.54 -19.14 -3.43
C ALA A 172 19.47 -19.73 -2.00
N PRO A 173 19.96 -18.99 -0.99
CA PRO A 173 19.76 -19.35 0.40
C PRO A 173 18.27 -19.49 0.70
N HIS A 174 17.87 -20.60 1.32
CA HIS A 174 16.50 -20.85 1.71
C HIS A 174 16.44 -21.62 3.01
N ILE A 175 15.33 -21.48 3.74
CA ILE A 175 15.02 -22.32 4.89
C ILE A 175 14.23 -23.52 4.39
N SER A 176 14.65 -24.72 4.80
CA SER A 176 13.96 -25.98 4.51
C SER A 176 13.67 -26.73 5.81
N GLY A 177 12.81 -27.75 5.73
CA GLY A 177 12.44 -28.56 6.89
C GLY A 177 11.46 -27.89 7.86
N ILE A 178 10.83 -26.80 7.44
CA ILE A 178 9.76 -26.12 8.19
C ILE A 178 8.47 -26.21 7.38
N ASP A 179 7.40 -26.58 8.04
CA ASP A 179 6.06 -26.72 7.47
C ASP A 179 5.00 -26.06 8.39
N LEU A 180 3.74 -26.11 7.97
CA LEU A 180 2.63 -25.60 8.79
C LEU A 180 2.52 -26.30 10.16
N GLY A 181 3.00 -27.54 10.29
CA GLY A 181 3.00 -28.31 11.54
C GLY A 181 4.11 -27.91 12.51
N SER A 182 5.11 -27.16 12.05
CA SER A 182 6.25 -26.72 12.86
C SER A 182 5.86 -25.73 13.96
N GLY A 183 4.64 -25.17 13.87
CA GLY A 183 4.09 -24.36 14.94
C GLY A 183 4.70 -22.96 15.01
N VAL A 184 5.20 -22.44 13.89
CA VAL A 184 5.91 -21.15 13.80
C VAL A 184 5.41 -20.31 12.63
N ASP A 185 5.35 -19.01 12.83
CA ASP A 185 5.13 -17.99 11.80
C ASP A 185 6.45 -17.34 11.41
N PHE A 186 6.57 -16.98 10.14
CA PHE A 186 7.65 -16.17 9.61
C PHE A 186 7.21 -14.71 9.53
N LEU A 187 7.82 -13.85 10.34
CA LEU A 187 7.49 -12.42 10.41
C LEU A 187 8.35 -11.60 9.46
N ARG A 188 9.58 -12.05 9.22
CA ARG A 188 10.57 -11.40 8.36
C ARG A 188 11.55 -12.43 7.85
N GLY A 189 11.94 -12.31 6.58
CA GLY A 189 13.09 -13.00 6.01
C GLY A 189 13.81 -12.05 5.06
N CYS A 190 15.12 -11.87 5.24
CA CYS A 190 15.95 -11.12 4.29
C CYS A 190 17.34 -11.74 4.19
N TRP A 191 17.93 -11.65 3.00
CA TRP A 191 19.33 -11.95 2.77
C TRP A 191 20.17 -10.69 2.98
N ASP A 192 21.16 -10.76 3.85
CA ASP A 192 22.15 -9.70 4.05
C ASP A 192 23.41 -10.05 3.25
N GLU A 193 23.59 -9.37 2.12
CA GLU A 193 24.75 -9.57 1.26
C GLU A 193 26.08 -9.22 1.95
N SER A 194 26.09 -8.23 2.85
CA SER A 194 27.33 -7.80 3.50
C SER A 194 27.87 -8.83 4.49
N HIS A 195 26.97 -9.59 5.11
CA HIS A 195 27.30 -10.65 6.07
C HIS A 195 27.16 -12.06 5.50
N GLN A 196 26.71 -12.20 4.24
CA GLN A 196 26.39 -13.47 3.60
C GLN A 196 25.50 -14.34 4.50
N ALA A 197 24.47 -13.72 5.09
CA ALA A 197 23.64 -14.33 6.11
C ALA A 197 22.15 -14.13 5.83
N MET A 198 21.36 -15.17 6.09
CA MET A 198 19.91 -15.05 6.10
C MET A 198 19.46 -14.61 7.51
N VAL A 199 18.74 -13.49 7.58
CA VAL A 199 18.10 -13.00 8.80
C VAL A 199 16.62 -13.34 8.75
N VAL A 200 16.18 -14.18 9.70
CA VAL A 200 14.78 -14.56 9.81
C VAL A 200 14.28 -14.26 11.22
N THR A 201 13.08 -13.70 11.30
CA THR A 201 12.35 -13.48 12.54
C THR A 201 11.15 -14.39 12.55
N MET A 202 11.07 -15.24 13.57
CA MET A 202 10.01 -16.22 13.74
C MET A 202 9.36 -16.06 15.11
N ARG A 203 8.11 -16.49 15.22
CA ARG A 203 7.43 -16.66 16.50
C ARG A 203 6.55 -17.89 16.45
N THR A 204 6.07 -18.37 17.60
CA THR A 204 5.01 -19.37 17.62
C THR A 204 3.68 -18.76 17.19
N TRP A 205 2.88 -19.52 16.44
CA TRP A 205 1.58 -19.03 15.99
C TRP A 205 0.57 -18.92 17.12
N ASP A 206 0.73 -19.73 18.17
CA ASP A 206 -0.10 -19.79 19.37
C ASP A 206 0.40 -18.86 20.50
N GLN A 207 1.42 -18.04 20.23
CA GLN A 207 2.04 -17.10 21.17
C GLN A 207 2.66 -17.77 22.41
N THR A 208 2.88 -19.09 22.39
CA THR A 208 3.61 -19.79 23.46
C THR A 208 5.12 -19.57 23.32
N GLU A 209 5.83 -19.27 24.41
CA GLU A 209 7.30 -19.31 24.35
C GLU A 209 7.75 -20.77 24.29
N LYS A 210 8.36 -21.17 23.16
CA LYS A 210 9.07 -22.45 23.06
C LYS A 210 10.53 -22.22 23.48
N LEU A 211 10.89 -22.75 24.65
CA LEU A 211 12.26 -22.84 25.16
C LEU A 211 13.13 -23.76 24.30
#